data_AF-A0AAD7LPN4-F1
#
_entry.id   AF-A0AAD7LPN4-F1
#
_cell.length_a   1.000
_cell.length_b   1.000
_cell.length_c   1.000
_cell.angle_alpha   90.00
_cell.angle_beta   90.00
_cell.angle_gamma   90.00
#
_symmetry.space_group_name_H-M   'P 1'
#
loop_
_entity.id
_entity.type
_entity.pdbx_description
1 polymer ?
#
loop_
_entity_poly.entity_id
_entity_poly.type
_entity_poly.pdbx_seq_one_letter_code
_entity_poly.pdbx_strand_id
1 'polypeptide(L)'
;MSGPRIKTLWGSFPNGEEGFEELDRTVAYRISLKTWANWVDSTINPNRTRVFFTTMSPTHTRNEDWNHKDGIRCFNETKPVTKKKYWGSGSDKPMMSVAANVVEKMKVPVTFINITQISEYRIDGHASVYTEKGGNIVN
;
A
#
# COMPACT_ATOMS: atom_id res chain seq x y z
N MET A 1 10.47 -2.43 -18.25
CA MET A 1 9.97 -3.73 -17.74
C MET A 1 8.64 -3.44 -17.07
N SER A 2 7.52 -3.83 -17.68
CA SER A 2 6.18 -3.56 -17.14
C SER A 2 5.97 -4.40 -15.88
N GLY A 3 5.72 -3.74 -14.75
CA GLY A 3 5.34 -4.40 -13.50
C GLY A 3 3.97 -5.07 -13.62
N PRO A 4 3.39 -5.57 -12.51
CA PRO A 4 2.07 -6.17 -12.55
C PRO A 4 1.05 -5.18 -13.11
N ARG A 5 0.14 -5.69 -13.94
CA ARG A 5 -0.94 -4.91 -14.57
C ARG A 5 -2.24 -5.09 -13.80
N ILE A 6 -3.10 -4.08 -13.84
CA ILE A 6 -4.39 -4.05 -13.16
C ILE A 6 -5.50 -4.04 -14.21
N LYS A 7 -6.40 -5.02 -14.10
CA LYS A 7 -7.62 -5.07 -14.91
C LYS A 7 -8.53 -3.90 -14.52
N THR A 8 -8.78 -3.01 -15.47
CA THR A 8 -9.58 -1.80 -15.32
C THR A 8 -10.80 -1.95 -16.22
N LEU A 9 -11.97 -2.12 -15.60
CA LEU A 9 -13.21 -2.41 -16.31
C LEU A 9 -13.62 -1.27 -17.25
N TRP A 10 -14.20 -1.62 -18.39
CA TRP A 10 -14.89 -0.65 -19.24
C TRP A 10 -16.28 -0.35 -18.66
N GLY A 11 -16.69 0.92 -18.70
CA GLY A 11 -18.02 1.32 -18.25
C GLY A 11 -18.24 1.15 -16.74
N SER A 12 -19.27 0.40 -16.36
CA SER A 12 -19.73 0.24 -14.97
C SER A 12 -19.98 -1.23 -14.63
N PHE A 13 -19.96 -1.60 -13.35
CA PHE A 13 -20.08 -3.00 -12.92
C PHE A 13 -21.28 -3.76 -13.48
N PRO A 14 -22.50 -3.19 -13.59
CA PRO A 14 -23.64 -3.87 -14.21
C PRO A 14 -23.42 -4.27 -15.67
N ASN A 15 -22.56 -3.55 -16.38
CA ASN A 15 -22.17 -3.82 -17.76
C ASN A 15 -20.82 -4.55 -17.84
N GLY A 16 -20.40 -5.25 -16.77
CA GLY A 16 -19.06 -5.82 -16.67
C GLY A 16 -18.70 -6.88 -17.73
N GLU A 17 -19.67 -7.32 -18.52
CA GLU A 17 -19.46 -8.17 -19.70
C GLU A 17 -18.85 -7.41 -20.89
N GLU A 18 -18.85 -6.06 -20.88
CA GLU A 18 -18.27 -5.24 -21.93
C GLU A 18 -16.74 -5.42 -22.02
N GLY A 19 -16.07 -5.78 -20.92
CA GLY A 19 -14.63 -6.12 -20.90
C GLY A 19 -13.79 -5.24 -19.98
N PHE A 20 -12.46 -5.38 -20.08
CA PHE A 20 -11.49 -4.61 -19.31
C PHE A 20 -10.24 -4.31 -20.13
N GLU A 21 -9.51 -3.27 -19.74
CA GLU A 21 -8.14 -3.02 -20.18
C GLU A 21 -7.16 -3.31 -19.04
N GLU A 22 -5.99 -3.87 -19.36
CA GLU A 22 -4.93 -4.02 -18.39
C GLU A 22 -4.03 -2.80 -18.40
N LEU A 23 -4.02 -2.03 -17.32
CA LEU A 23 -3.17 -0.85 -17.18
C LEU A 23 -1.96 -1.18 -16.31
N ASP A 24 -0.84 -0.49 -16.53
CA ASP A 24 0.27 -0.53 -15.57
C ASP A 24 -0.24 -0.11 -14.18
N ARG A 25 0.16 -0.82 -13.12
CA ARG A 25 -0.34 -0.56 -11.75
C ARG A 25 -0.24 0.90 -11.31
N THR A 26 0.82 1.60 -11.68
CA THR A 26 1.06 3.00 -11.30
C THR A 26 0.09 3.94 -12.03
N VAL A 27 -0.31 3.58 -13.25
CA VAL A 27 -1.32 4.29 -14.04
C VAL A 27 -2.69 4.06 -13.43
N ALA A 28 -3.07 2.79 -13.22
CA ALA A 28 -4.36 2.42 -12.63
C ALA A 28 -4.56 3.10 -11.26
N TYR A 29 -3.59 3.00 -10.36
CA TYR A 29 -3.66 3.63 -9.05
C TYR A 29 -3.71 5.16 -9.12
N ARG A 30 -2.99 5.79 -10.06
CA ARG A 30 -3.05 7.23 -10.26
C ARG A 30 -4.46 7.66 -10.66
N ILE A 31 -5.10 6.90 -11.55
CA ILE A 31 -6.50 7.15 -11.94
C ILE A 31 -7.39 7.02 -10.71
N SER A 32 -7.32 5.91 -9.97
CA SER A 32 -8.11 5.69 -8.76
C SER A 32 -7.94 6.79 -7.71
N LEU A 33 -6.69 7.19 -7.42
CA LEU A 33 -6.41 8.23 -6.43
C LEU A 33 -6.86 9.62 -6.90
N LYS A 34 -6.75 9.94 -8.20
CA LYS A 34 -7.30 11.20 -8.72
C LYS A 34 -8.82 11.25 -8.60
N THR A 35 -9.51 10.13 -8.83
CA THR A 35 -10.96 10.06 -8.62
C THR A 35 -11.33 10.32 -7.16
N TRP A 36 -10.61 9.69 -6.21
CA TRP A 36 -10.79 9.95 -4.79
C TRP A 36 -10.48 11.41 -4.43
N ALA A 37 -9.37 11.96 -4.91
CA ALA A 37 -8.95 13.33 -4.65
C ALA A 37 -9.98 14.35 -5.15
N ASN A 38 -10.49 14.18 -6.37
CA ASN A 38 -11.52 15.03 -6.94
C ASN A 38 -12.83 14.98 -6.13
N TRP A 39 -13.21 13.79 -5.64
CA TRP A 39 -14.38 13.63 -4.78
C TRP A 39 -14.18 14.34 -3.43
N VAL A 40 -13.00 14.20 -2.82
CA VAL A 40 -12.67 14.90 -1.57
C VAL A 40 -12.75 16.41 -1.78
N ASP A 41 -12.11 16.93 -2.83
CA ASP A 41 -12.07 18.36 -3.12
C ASP A 41 -13.43 18.97 -3.45
N SER A 42 -14.38 18.18 -3.95
CA SER A 42 -15.74 18.65 -4.28
C SER A 42 -16.74 18.49 -3.13
N THR A 43 -16.47 17.59 -2.17
CA THR A 43 -17.47 17.15 -1.19
C THR A 43 -17.11 17.52 0.25
N ILE A 44 -15.82 17.54 0.60
CA ILE A 44 -15.40 17.67 1.99
C ILE A 44 -15.27 19.14 2.40
N ASN A 45 -15.93 19.52 3.49
CA ASN A 45 -15.73 20.80 4.14
C ASN A 45 -14.52 20.75 5.11
N PRO A 46 -13.39 21.39 4.81
CA PRO A 46 -12.18 21.31 5.63
C PRO A 46 -12.33 22.00 7.00
N ASN A 47 -13.34 22.85 7.20
CA ASN A 47 -13.61 23.48 8.50
C ASN A 47 -14.32 22.54 9.49
N ARG A 48 -14.84 21.40 9.01
CA ARG A 48 -15.56 20.42 9.84
C ARG A 48 -14.91 19.04 9.84
N THR A 49 -14.18 18.71 8.77
CA THR A 49 -13.63 17.38 8.56
C THR A 49 -12.15 17.46 8.26
N ARG A 50 -11.36 16.66 8.97
CA ARG A 50 -9.94 16.45 8.69
C ARG A 50 -9.75 15.15 7.93
N VAL A 51 -9.03 15.21 6.82
CA VAL A 51 -8.75 14.04 5.97
C VAL A 51 -7.34 13.53 6.27
N PHE A 52 -7.22 12.22 6.41
CA PHE A 52 -5.95 11.53 6.60
C PHE A 52 -5.75 10.53 5.45
N PHE A 53 -4.50 10.36 5.02
CA PHE A 53 -4.10 9.31 4.10
C PHE A 53 -2.92 8.57 4.68
N THR A 54 -3.10 7.28 4.98
CA THR A 54 -2.04 6.43 5.49
C THR A 54 -1.27 5.82 4.33
N THR A 55 0.06 5.95 4.34
CA THR A 55 0.89 5.34 3.29
C THR A 55 0.91 3.82 3.42
N MET A 56 1.41 3.14 2.39
CA MET A 56 1.40 1.67 2.33
C MET A 56 2.00 1.02 3.58
N SER A 57 1.35 -0.05 4.03
CA SER A 57 1.95 -0.99 4.98
C SER A 57 2.83 -1.97 4.20
N PRO A 58 4.12 -2.12 4.57
CA PRO A 58 5.03 -3.03 3.89
C PRO A 58 4.72 -4.50 4.17
N THR A 59 5.14 -5.36 3.25
CA THR A 59 5.12 -6.82 3.45
C THR A 59 6.53 -7.33 3.73
N HIS A 60 6.67 -8.38 4.54
CA HIS A 60 7.97 -8.97 4.87
C HIS A 60 8.01 -10.43 4.46
N THR A 61 8.04 -10.67 3.15
CA THR A 61 7.95 -12.02 2.55
C THR A 61 9.30 -12.61 2.16
N ARG A 62 10.39 -11.84 2.21
CA ARG A 62 11.74 -12.24 1.76
C ARG A 62 12.76 -11.95 2.85
N ASN A 63 13.14 -12.97 3.60
CA ASN A 63 14.13 -12.90 4.67
C ASN A 63 15.52 -12.43 4.22
N GLU A 64 15.85 -12.57 2.94
CA GLU A 64 17.09 -12.04 2.37
C GLU A 64 17.15 -10.51 2.40
N ASP A 65 16.00 -9.82 2.41
CA ASP A 65 15.95 -8.35 2.43
C ASP A 65 16.65 -7.79 3.68
N TRP A 66 16.61 -8.52 4.81
CA TRP A 66 17.28 -8.17 6.06
C TRP A 66 18.43 -9.13 6.44
N ASN A 67 19.02 -9.80 5.44
CA ASN A 67 20.20 -10.67 5.57
C ASN A 67 20.01 -11.94 6.42
N HIS A 68 18.79 -12.43 6.61
CA HIS A 68 18.56 -13.70 7.30
C HIS A 68 18.48 -14.84 6.29
N LYS A 69 19.61 -15.47 5.97
CA LYS A 69 19.71 -16.47 4.87
C LYS A 69 18.86 -17.73 5.09
N ASP A 70 18.78 -18.21 6.32
CA ASP A 70 18.05 -19.44 6.67
C ASP A 70 16.67 -19.14 7.30
N GLY A 71 16.21 -17.89 7.17
CA GLY A 71 14.92 -17.44 7.67
C GLY A 71 13.75 -17.90 6.80
N ILE A 72 12.54 -17.79 7.33
CA ILE A 72 11.31 -18.12 6.59
C ILE A 72 10.40 -16.89 6.60
N ARG A 73 10.49 -16.03 5.58
CA ARG A 73 9.72 -14.76 5.55
C ARG A 73 9.90 -14.03 6.89
N CYS A 74 8.84 -13.47 7.49
CA CYS A 74 8.85 -12.86 8.82
C CYS A 74 8.76 -13.83 10.01
N PHE A 75 8.77 -15.15 9.80
CA PHE A 75 8.64 -16.10 10.89
C PHE A 75 9.87 -16.07 11.81
N ASN A 76 9.62 -16.12 13.12
CA ASN A 76 10.62 -16.09 14.18
C ASN A 76 11.46 -14.80 14.28
N GLU A 77 11.06 -13.73 13.57
CA GLU A 77 11.64 -12.40 13.73
C GLU A 77 11.03 -11.74 14.97
N THR A 78 11.87 -11.43 15.96
CA THR A 78 11.43 -10.96 17.29
C THR A 78 11.95 -9.57 17.64
N LYS A 79 12.75 -8.98 16.74
CA LYS A 79 13.32 -7.65 16.91
C LYS A 79 13.20 -6.86 15.61
N PRO A 80 13.09 -5.53 15.68
CA PRO A 80 13.12 -4.70 14.50
C PRO A 80 14.50 -4.71 13.85
N VAL A 81 14.55 -4.39 12.56
CA VAL A 81 15.82 -4.13 11.88
C VAL A 81 16.46 -2.88 12.48
N THR A 82 17.76 -2.96 12.75
CA THR A 82 18.54 -1.84 13.34
C THR A 82 19.41 -1.13 12.30
N LYS A 83 19.53 -1.68 11.10
CA LYS A 83 20.30 -1.11 9.99
C LYS A 83 19.70 0.24 9.58
N LYS A 84 20.43 1.34 9.78
CA LYS A 84 19.98 2.68 9.38
C LYS A 84 19.62 2.74 7.88
N LYS A 85 18.55 3.49 7.57
CA LYS A 85 18.03 3.69 6.21
C LYS A 85 17.64 2.38 5.50
N TYR A 86 17.13 1.41 6.26
CA TYR A 86 16.63 0.16 5.73
C TYR A 86 15.45 0.37 4.76
N TRP A 87 15.41 -0.48 3.74
CA TRP A 87 14.33 -0.66 2.78
C TRP A 87 14.37 -2.11 2.30
N GLY A 88 13.31 -2.87 2.55
CA GLY A 88 13.08 -4.16 1.91
C GLY A 88 12.43 -4.01 0.53
N SER A 89 12.18 -5.15 -0.10
CA SER A 89 11.48 -5.24 -1.38
C SER A 89 9.95 -5.23 -1.24
N GLY A 90 9.45 -5.24 0.00
CA GLY A 90 8.03 -5.24 0.33
C GLY A 90 7.31 -3.89 0.19
N SER A 91 8.05 -2.82 -0.06
CA SER A 91 7.52 -1.48 -0.34
C SER A 91 7.74 -1.06 -1.78
N ASP A 92 6.79 -0.31 -2.29
CA ASP A 92 6.71 0.08 -3.69
C ASP A 92 6.87 1.59 -3.86
N LYS A 93 8.12 2.04 -3.95
CA LYS A 93 8.45 3.48 -4.02
C LYS A 93 7.74 4.21 -5.17
N PRO A 94 7.65 3.66 -6.40
CA PRO A 94 6.83 4.26 -7.45
C PRO A 94 5.37 4.52 -7.04
N MET A 95 4.74 3.57 -6.34
CA MET A 95 3.37 3.73 -5.84
C MET A 95 3.27 4.80 -4.75
N MET A 96 4.24 4.88 -3.85
CA MET A 96 4.32 5.95 -2.84
C MET A 96 4.40 7.33 -3.50
N SER A 97 5.24 7.47 -4.53
CA SER A 97 5.38 8.73 -5.27
C SER A 97 4.09 9.12 -6.00
N VAL A 98 3.33 8.15 -6.53
CA VAL A 98 2.00 8.43 -7.10
C VAL A 98 1.08 9.05 -6.05
N ALA A 99 1.00 8.46 -4.86
CA ALA A 99 0.14 8.96 -3.79
C ALA A 99 0.55 10.35 -3.31
N ALA A 100 1.84 10.57 -3.05
CA ALA A 100 2.37 11.86 -2.66
C ALA A 100 2.03 12.96 -3.70
N ASN A 101 2.28 12.69 -4.98
CA ASN A 101 2.04 13.64 -6.06
C ASN A 101 0.56 13.96 -6.28
N VAL A 102 -0.36 13.05 -5.96
CA VAL A 102 -1.80 13.33 -6.05
C VAL A 102 -2.25 14.17 -4.86
N VAL A 103 -1.85 13.77 -3.65
CA VAL A 103 -2.26 14.47 -2.42
C VAL A 103 -1.70 15.89 -2.33
N GLU A 104 -0.46 16.11 -2.76
CA GLU A 104 0.16 17.45 -2.80
C GLU A 104 -0.65 18.45 -3.65
N LYS A 105 -1.43 17.99 -4.63
CA LYS A 105 -2.19 18.83 -5.56
C LYS A 105 -3.65 19.05 -5.14
N MET A 106 -4.07 18.48 -4.01
CA MET A 106 -5.44 18.61 -3.52
C MET A 106 -5.71 19.99 -2.94
N LYS A 107 -6.95 20.45 -3.06
CA LYS A 107 -7.43 21.70 -2.44
C LYS A 107 -7.73 21.51 -0.95
N VAL A 108 -8.35 20.38 -0.60
CA VAL A 108 -8.61 20.01 0.79
C VAL A 108 -7.31 19.52 1.42
N PRO A 109 -6.87 20.09 2.56
CA PRO A 109 -5.67 19.62 3.24
C PRO A 109 -5.81 18.17 3.71
N VAL A 110 -4.91 17.31 3.25
CA VAL A 110 -4.82 15.92 3.69
C VAL A 110 -3.57 15.74 4.55
N THR A 111 -3.74 15.19 5.76
CA THR A 111 -2.60 14.80 6.59
C THR A 111 -2.08 13.44 6.13
N PHE A 112 -0.86 13.43 5.59
CA PHE A 112 -0.19 12.20 5.17
C PHE A 112 0.44 11.49 6.38
N ILE A 113 -0.12 10.36 6.78
CA ILE A 113 0.44 9.51 7.83
C ILE A 113 1.49 8.60 7.18
N ASN A 114 2.71 9.11 7.07
CA ASN A 114 3.82 8.43 6.41
C ASN A 114 4.43 7.36 7.31
N ILE A 115 3.82 6.17 7.29
CA ILE A 115 4.22 5.02 8.12
C ILE A 115 5.16 4.05 7.40
N THR A 116 5.32 4.14 6.08
CA THR A 116 5.87 3.02 5.30
C THR A 116 7.30 2.67 5.73
N GLN A 117 8.18 3.67 5.81
CA GLN A 117 9.58 3.39 6.18
C GLN A 117 9.71 2.95 7.64
N ILE A 118 8.95 3.54 8.57
CA ILE A 118 9.02 3.13 9.98
C ILE A 118 8.48 1.71 10.17
N SER A 119 7.49 1.31 9.38
CA SER A 119 6.94 -0.05 9.37
C SER A 119 7.85 -1.07 8.69
N GLU A 120 8.70 -0.67 7.73
CA GLU A 120 9.69 -1.56 7.09
C GLU A 120 10.70 -2.12 8.11
N TYR A 121 10.99 -1.37 9.17
CA TYR A 121 11.85 -1.87 10.25
C TYR A 121 11.17 -2.95 11.11
N ARG A 122 9.84 -3.07 11.05
CA ARG A 122 9.03 -3.87 11.98
C ARG A 122 8.65 -5.23 11.40
N ILE A 123 9.65 -6.03 11.04
CA ILE A 123 9.41 -7.43 10.64
C ILE A 123 8.79 -8.23 11.78
N ASP A 124 9.22 -7.94 13.01
CA ASP A 124 8.68 -8.45 14.27
C ASP A 124 7.23 -8.05 14.55
N GLY A 125 6.65 -7.11 13.79
CA GLY A 125 5.30 -6.61 13.98
C GLY A 125 4.20 -7.39 13.25
N HIS A 126 4.54 -8.46 12.52
CA HIS A 126 3.57 -9.28 11.79
C HIS A 126 2.96 -10.36 12.68
N ALA A 127 1.70 -10.75 12.40
CA ALA A 127 1.06 -11.89 13.06
C ALA A 127 1.80 -13.22 12.79
N SER A 128 2.56 -13.31 11.70
CA SER A 128 3.27 -14.53 11.29
C SER A 128 2.30 -15.71 11.15
N VAL A 129 2.53 -16.80 11.88
CA VAL A 129 1.63 -17.97 11.93
C VAL A 129 0.52 -17.84 13.00
N TYR A 130 0.60 -16.83 13.88
CA TYR A 130 -0.36 -16.61 14.96
C TYR A 130 -1.59 -15.86 14.44
N THR A 131 -2.29 -16.48 13.49
CA THR A 131 -3.42 -15.91 12.76
C THR A 131 -4.48 -16.99 12.46
N GLU A 132 -5.54 -16.60 11.78
CA GLU A 132 -6.58 -17.49 11.29
C GLU A 132 -6.50 -17.72 9.77
N LYS A 133 -6.99 -18.89 9.33
CA LYS A 133 -7.24 -19.20 7.92
C LYS A 133 -8.62 -19.79 7.76
N GLY A 134 -9.47 -19.13 6.97
CA GLY A 134 -10.87 -19.54 6.78
C GLY A 134 -11.67 -19.53 8.08
N GLY A 135 -11.38 -18.60 8.99
CA GLY A 135 -12.05 -18.47 10.29
C GLY A 135 -11.60 -19.46 11.37
N ASN A 136 -10.58 -20.27 11.12
CA ASN A 136 -10.01 -21.19 12.11
C ASN A 136 -8.57 -20.78 12.45
N ILE A 137 -8.20 -20.89 13.73
CA ILE A 137 -6.82 -20.66 14.18
C ILE A 137 -5.89 -21.63 13.45
N VAL A 138 -4.78 -21.11 12.92
CA VAL A 138 -3.72 -21.93 12.35
C VAL A 138 -2.96 -22.59 13.51
N ASN A 139 -3.10 -23.92 13.63
CA ASN A 139 -2.38 -24.75 14.59
C ASN A 139 -1.05 -25.23 14.02
#